data_AF-A0A370AMI5-F1
#
_entry.id   AF-A0A370AMI5-F1
#
_cell.length_a   1.000
_cell.length_b   1.000
_cell.length_c   1.000
_cell.angle_alpha   90.00
_cell.angle_beta   90.00
_cell.angle_gamma   90.00
#
_symmetry.space_group_name_H-M   'P 1'
#
loop_
_entity.id
_entity.type
_entity.pdbx_description
1 polymer ?
#
loop_
_entity_poly.entity_id
_entity_poly.type
_entity_poly.pdbx_seq_one_letter_code
_entity_poly.pdbx_strand_id
1 'polypeptide(L)'
;MGKFQRTELIDFDDINETITIKKPTDNMQDDSAAFEAWSMLLKVTGEYKSVTLKFNSLNNPTIFEFNNLDTNQQYYVRFLYRLFKFKEAMNSWFNIHKDNISEVDQFKRLFNDAKKINHIPDSHSTFSKNPKKEHILEKSFLHNLFGDEIRVEHGLEDQTYCDQLPVGIFCDKVKDKSRIFNKGAIDLWSIDSHNKLCIYELKEPNNQGAGIVSELFFYANLMSDLISGNNNWQLNPKKSSYRGYGSLQTLKTKEINAFFLVKNLHSSLEKFKVDILKLLNSSDKIKYEILYYDVSENWENELIHKLSEIYN
;
A
#
# COMPACT_ATOMS: atom_id res chain seq x y z
N MET A 1 22.59 6.05 -21.91
CA MET A 1 22.00 4.70 -22.07
C MET A 1 22.54 3.82 -20.94
N GLY A 2 21.65 3.25 -20.13
CA GLY A 2 21.99 2.40 -18.97
C GLY A 2 21.85 3.10 -17.60
N LYS A 3 20.68 3.63 -17.23
CA LYS A 3 20.45 4.26 -15.91
C LYS A 3 19.76 3.34 -14.88
N PHE A 4 19.20 2.21 -15.31
CA PHE A 4 18.73 1.15 -14.41
C PHE A 4 19.46 -0.15 -14.77
N GLN A 5 20.02 -0.83 -13.78
CA GLN A 5 20.29 -2.26 -13.95
C GLN A 5 18.94 -2.89 -14.28
N ARG A 6 18.84 -3.49 -15.48
CA ARG A 6 17.74 -4.39 -15.80
C ARG A 6 17.73 -5.45 -14.70
N THR A 7 16.83 -5.31 -13.74
CA THR A 7 16.63 -6.38 -12.79
C THR A 7 15.99 -7.51 -13.59
N GLU A 8 16.32 -8.77 -13.29
CA GLU A 8 15.72 -9.93 -13.97
C GLU A 8 14.18 -9.99 -13.83
N LEU A 9 13.62 -9.10 -13.02
CA LEU A 9 12.26 -9.11 -12.51
C LEU A 9 11.29 -8.25 -13.34
N ILE A 10 11.77 -7.18 -14.00
CA ILE A 10 10.96 -6.30 -14.85
C ILE A 10 11.68 -6.01 -16.16
N ASP A 11 11.00 -6.31 -17.26
CA ASP A 11 11.53 -6.10 -18.61
C ASP A 11 11.07 -4.74 -19.12
N PHE A 12 12.02 -3.86 -19.45
CA PHE A 12 11.72 -2.55 -20.01
C PHE A 12 12.27 -2.43 -21.44
N ASP A 13 11.35 -2.16 -22.36
CA ASP A 13 11.65 -1.85 -23.75
C ASP A 13 11.76 -0.33 -23.91
N ASP A 14 13.00 0.16 -23.93
CA ASP A 14 13.32 1.58 -24.13
C ASP A 14 12.75 2.17 -25.42
N ILE A 15 12.63 1.37 -26.49
CA ILE A 15 12.17 1.83 -27.80
C ILE A 15 10.67 2.09 -27.77
N ASN A 16 9.93 1.20 -27.11
CA ASN A 16 8.47 1.27 -27.02
C ASN A 16 7.98 1.89 -25.71
N GLU A 17 8.88 2.43 -24.87
CA GLU A 17 8.60 2.96 -23.53
C GLU A 17 7.74 1.99 -22.69
N THR A 18 7.98 0.68 -22.81
CA THR A 18 7.06 -0.36 -22.31
C THR A 18 7.68 -1.18 -21.17
N ILE A 19 6.98 -1.23 -20.03
CA ILE A 19 7.27 -2.10 -18.89
C ILE A 19 6.46 -3.39 -19.04
N THR A 20 7.07 -4.56 -18.87
CA THR A 20 6.36 -5.84 -18.87
C THR A 20 6.42 -6.53 -17.50
N ILE A 21 5.24 -6.72 -16.89
CA ILE A 21 5.06 -7.49 -15.66
C ILE A 21 4.74 -8.95 -16.01
N LYS A 22 5.72 -9.83 -15.80
CA LYS A 22 5.59 -11.26 -16.17
C LYS A 22 4.77 -12.06 -15.17
N LYS A 23 4.71 -11.63 -13.90
CA LYS A 23 4.03 -12.32 -12.80
C LYS A 23 3.14 -11.34 -12.01
N PRO A 24 1.98 -10.95 -12.55
CA PRO A 24 1.04 -10.06 -11.86
C PRO A 24 0.40 -10.68 -10.59
N THR A 25 0.70 -11.94 -10.30
CA THR A 25 0.28 -12.66 -9.08
C THR A 25 1.30 -12.59 -7.94
N ASP A 26 2.50 -12.06 -8.18
CA ASP A 26 3.54 -11.91 -7.15
C ASP A 26 3.13 -10.85 -6.11
N ASN A 27 3.77 -10.88 -4.95
CA ASN A 27 3.49 -9.92 -3.89
C ASN A 27 3.92 -8.51 -4.33
N MET A 28 3.06 -7.51 -4.10
CA MET A 28 3.34 -6.12 -4.49
C MET A 28 4.58 -5.50 -3.84
N GLN A 29 5.01 -6.09 -2.71
CA GLN A 29 6.22 -5.72 -2.01
C GLN A 29 7.49 -6.16 -2.76
N ASP A 30 7.38 -7.21 -3.59
CA ASP A 30 8.50 -7.69 -4.37
C ASP A 30 8.74 -6.74 -5.54
N ASP A 31 10.03 -6.44 -5.80
CA ASP A 31 10.42 -5.56 -6.90
C ASP A 31 9.90 -6.05 -8.26
N SER A 32 9.58 -7.34 -8.42
CA SER A 32 8.98 -7.92 -9.64
C SER A 32 7.56 -7.46 -9.94
N ALA A 33 6.81 -7.06 -8.91
CA ALA A 33 5.42 -6.64 -9.03
C ALA A 33 5.20 -5.16 -8.69
N ALA A 34 6.26 -4.44 -8.29
CA ALA A 34 6.22 -3.05 -7.84
C ALA A 34 6.10 -2.01 -8.98
N PHE A 35 5.18 -2.22 -9.93
CA PHE A 35 5.16 -1.48 -11.18
C PHE A 35 4.95 0.04 -11.02
N GLU A 36 4.26 0.49 -9.98
CA GLU A 36 4.03 1.91 -9.69
C GLU A 36 5.36 2.62 -9.44
N ALA A 37 6.21 2.00 -8.62
CA ALA A 37 7.55 2.50 -8.29
C ALA A 37 8.40 2.62 -9.56
N TRP A 38 8.46 1.56 -10.35
CA TRP A 38 9.28 1.53 -11.57
C TRP A 38 8.75 2.45 -12.66
N SER A 39 7.43 2.55 -12.83
CA SER A 39 6.80 3.46 -13.79
C SER A 39 7.13 4.91 -13.47
N MET A 40 7.06 5.31 -12.19
CA MET A 40 7.42 6.66 -11.76
C MET A 40 8.92 6.91 -11.88
N LEU A 41 9.77 5.95 -11.50
CA LEU A 41 11.21 6.06 -11.69
C LEU A 41 11.57 6.25 -13.16
N LEU A 42 11.00 5.46 -14.07
CA LEU A 42 11.20 5.65 -15.49
C LEU A 42 10.71 7.02 -15.95
N LYS A 43 9.56 7.49 -15.46
CA LYS A 43 9.02 8.80 -15.80
C LYS A 43 9.91 9.98 -15.36
N VAL A 44 10.51 9.90 -14.17
CA VAL A 44 11.34 11.00 -13.63
C VAL A 44 12.81 10.92 -14.08
N THR A 45 13.31 9.73 -14.38
CA THR A 45 14.71 9.53 -14.77
C THR A 45 14.95 9.52 -16.27
N GLY A 46 13.93 9.09 -17.01
CA GLY A 46 13.98 8.97 -18.46
C GLY A 46 13.44 10.23 -19.13
N GLU A 47 13.89 10.45 -20.35
CA GLU A 47 13.31 11.46 -21.24
C GLU A 47 12.04 10.91 -21.92
N TYR A 48 11.34 9.98 -21.26
CA TYR A 48 10.18 9.30 -21.82
C TYR A 48 8.95 10.21 -21.73
N LYS A 49 8.26 10.34 -22.86
CA LYS A 49 7.01 11.11 -22.91
C LYS A 49 5.93 10.38 -22.13
N SER A 50 5.89 9.06 -22.28
CA SER A 50 4.92 8.18 -21.65
C SER A 50 5.57 6.93 -21.09
N VAL A 51 4.80 6.15 -20.33
CA VAL A 51 5.18 4.80 -19.93
C VAL A 51 3.98 3.90 -20.19
N THR A 52 4.19 2.81 -20.91
CA THR A 52 3.13 1.83 -21.20
C THR A 52 3.38 0.55 -20.40
N LEU A 53 2.38 0.05 -19.67
CA LEU A 53 2.49 -1.22 -18.97
C LEU A 53 1.80 -2.34 -19.75
N LYS A 54 2.55 -3.43 -19.97
CA LYS A 54 2.07 -4.72 -20.45
C LYS A 54 2.18 -5.75 -19.32
N PHE A 55 1.26 -6.71 -19.26
CA PHE A 55 1.36 -7.82 -18.31
C PHE A 55 0.86 -9.15 -18.89
N ASN A 56 1.35 -10.24 -18.31
CA ASN A 56 0.90 -11.58 -18.64
C ASN A 56 -0.46 -11.85 -17.98
N SER A 57 -1.54 -11.80 -18.75
CA SER A 57 -2.89 -12.07 -18.24
C SER A 57 -3.02 -13.49 -17.69
N LEU A 58 -3.80 -13.64 -16.62
CA LEU A 58 -4.17 -14.97 -16.11
C LEU A 58 -5.11 -15.72 -17.08
N ASN A 59 -5.76 -14.99 -18.01
CA ASN A 59 -6.71 -15.53 -18.99
C ASN A 59 -7.80 -16.41 -18.35
N ASN A 60 -8.29 -16.02 -17.17
CA ASN A 60 -9.31 -16.74 -16.45
C ASN A 60 -10.53 -15.83 -16.20
N PRO A 61 -11.64 -16.00 -16.94
CA PRO A 61 -12.80 -15.12 -16.82
C PRO A 61 -13.56 -15.26 -15.50
N THR A 62 -13.44 -16.40 -14.80
CA THR A 62 -14.20 -16.64 -13.55
C THR A 62 -13.71 -15.77 -12.39
N ILE A 63 -12.53 -15.15 -12.50
CA ILE A 63 -12.00 -14.27 -11.46
C ILE A 63 -12.88 -13.04 -11.22
N PHE A 64 -13.65 -12.63 -12.23
CA PHE A 64 -14.56 -11.49 -12.14
C PHE A 64 -15.90 -11.82 -11.49
N GLU A 65 -16.14 -13.08 -11.13
CA GLU A 65 -17.27 -13.50 -10.30
C GLU A 65 -17.03 -13.22 -8.81
N PHE A 66 -15.79 -12.89 -8.42
CA PHE A 66 -15.40 -12.56 -7.04
C PHE A 66 -15.81 -13.61 -6.00
N ASN A 67 -15.83 -14.87 -6.42
CA ASN A 67 -16.29 -16.01 -5.64
C ASN A 67 -15.30 -17.18 -5.76
N ASN A 68 -14.96 -17.77 -4.63
CA ASN A 68 -13.97 -18.84 -4.46
C ASN A 68 -12.61 -18.55 -5.11
N LEU A 69 -12.16 -17.30 -5.06
CA LEU A 69 -10.83 -16.94 -5.55
C LEU A 69 -9.76 -17.61 -4.69
N ASP A 70 -8.82 -18.29 -5.33
CA ASP A 70 -7.60 -18.74 -4.66
C ASP A 70 -6.63 -17.57 -4.38
N THR A 71 -5.55 -17.83 -3.65
CA THR A 71 -4.58 -16.80 -3.27
C THR A 71 -3.94 -16.10 -4.48
N ASN A 72 -3.63 -16.83 -5.56
CA ASN A 72 -3.02 -16.24 -6.76
C ASN A 72 -4.01 -15.34 -7.50
N GLN A 73 -5.27 -15.78 -7.61
CA GLN A 73 -6.35 -14.99 -8.17
C GLN A 73 -6.60 -13.71 -7.33
N GLN A 74 -6.52 -13.80 -6.00
CA GLN A 74 -6.64 -12.65 -5.10
C GLN A 74 -5.50 -11.63 -5.30
N TYR A 75 -4.25 -12.09 -5.48
CA TYR A 75 -3.14 -11.21 -5.84
C TYR A 75 -3.33 -10.56 -7.21
N TYR A 76 -3.81 -11.33 -8.18
CA TYR A 76 -4.07 -10.82 -9.53
C TYR A 76 -5.14 -9.73 -9.56
N VAL A 77 -6.27 -9.91 -8.86
CA VAL A 77 -7.30 -8.86 -8.79
C VAL A 77 -6.82 -7.63 -8.00
N ARG A 78 -5.91 -7.80 -7.02
CA ARG A 78 -5.21 -6.66 -6.39
C ARG A 78 -4.31 -5.93 -7.37
N PHE A 79 -3.57 -6.65 -8.22
CA PHE A 79 -2.78 -6.06 -9.29
C PHE A 79 -3.65 -5.27 -10.27
N LEU A 80 -4.78 -5.83 -10.72
CA LEU A 80 -5.73 -5.11 -11.59
C LEU A 80 -6.31 -3.86 -10.90
N TYR A 81 -6.62 -3.94 -9.60
CA TYR A 81 -7.07 -2.80 -8.81
C TYR A 81 -6.03 -1.68 -8.78
N ARG A 82 -4.79 -2.02 -8.40
CA ARG A 82 -3.65 -1.12 -8.42
C ARG A 82 -3.47 -0.47 -9.79
N LEU A 83 -3.52 -1.27 -10.86
CA LEU A 83 -3.28 -0.82 -12.22
C LEU A 83 -4.32 0.20 -12.68
N PHE A 84 -5.62 -0.04 -12.44
CA PHE A 84 -6.63 0.94 -12.86
C PHE A 84 -6.56 2.22 -12.01
N LYS A 85 -6.31 2.12 -10.70
CA LYS A 85 -6.13 3.30 -9.83
C LYS A 85 -4.91 4.12 -10.24
N PHE A 86 -3.81 3.45 -10.58
CA PHE A 86 -2.60 4.10 -11.06
C PHE A 86 -2.82 4.78 -12.42
N LYS A 87 -3.54 4.13 -13.35
CA LYS A 87 -3.93 4.75 -14.63
C LYS A 87 -4.83 5.97 -14.44
N GLU A 88 -5.73 5.95 -13.46
CA GLU A 88 -6.55 7.13 -13.12
C GLU A 88 -5.70 8.28 -12.58
N ALA A 89 -4.79 8.00 -11.64
CA ALA A 89 -3.93 9.00 -11.02
C ALA A 89 -2.90 9.59 -12.00
N MET A 90 -2.31 8.74 -12.86
CA MET A 90 -1.22 9.11 -13.77
C MET A 90 -1.69 9.22 -15.23
N ASN A 91 -2.95 9.62 -15.43
CA ASN A 91 -3.64 9.50 -16.72
C ASN A 91 -2.94 10.22 -17.89
N SER A 92 -2.17 11.28 -17.60
CA SER A 92 -1.52 12.16 -18.56
C SER A 92 -0.27 11.56 -19.20
N TRP A 93 0.33 10.53 -18.58
CA TRP A 93 1.58 9.93 -19.08
C TRP A 93 1.65 8.42 -18.96
N PHE A 94 0.85 7.78 -18.11
CA PHE A 94 0.85 6.34 -17.96
C PHE A 94 -0.22 5.68 -18.82
N ASN A 95 0.11 4.60 -19.51
CA ASN A 95 -0.78 3.87 -20.41
C ASN A 95 -0.78 2.38 -20.09
N ILE A 96 -1.87 1.71 -20.46
CA ILE A 96 -1.98 0.25 -20.43
C ILE A 96 -1.89 -0.24 -21.87
N HIS A 97 -1.08 -1.26 -22.10
CA HIS A 97 -0.89 -1.82 -23.43
C HIS A 97 -2.22 -2.31 -24.03
N LYS A 98 -2.39 -2.16 -25.35
CA LYS A 98 -3.63 -2.51 -26.07
C LYS A 98 -4.08 -3.96 -25.87
N ASP A 99 -3.14 -4.87 -25.65
CA ASP A 99 -3.42 -6.29 -25.40
C ASP A 99 -4.10 -6.53 -24.04
N ASN A 100 -3.99 -5.58 -23.10
CA ASN A 100 -4.44 -5.73 -21.72
C ASN A 100 -5.58 -4.78 -21.32
N ILE A 101 -5.78 -3.67 -22.05
CA ILE A 101 -6.73 -2.61 -21.65
C ILE A 101 -8.17 -3.13 -21.50
N SER A 102 -8.61 -4.03 -22.38
CA SER A 102 -9.97 -4.59 -22.35
C SER A 102 -10.24 -5.37 -21.06
N GLU A 103 -9.25 -6.11 -20.56
CA GLU A 103 -9.33 -6.85 -19.31
C GLU A 103 -9.43 -5.90 -18.11
N VAL A 104 -8.61 -4.84 -18.09
CA VAL A 104 -8.61 -3.86 -17.01
C VAL A 104 -9.94 -3.09 -16.97
N ASP A 105 -10.47 -2.70 -18.12
CA ASP A 105 -11.76 -2.01 -18.23
C ASP A 105 -12.93 -2.92 -17.80
N GLN A 106 -12.90 -4.19 -18.21
CA GLN A 106 -13.89 -5.18 -17.77
C GLN A 106 -13.83 -5.36 -16.26
N PHE A 107 -12.64 -5.55 -15.69
CA PHE A 107 -12.43 -5.66 -14.26
C PHE A 107 -12.94 -4.42 -13.53
N LYS A 108 -12.54 -3.22 -13.94
CA LYS A 108 -12.95 -1.96 -13.31
C LYS A 108 -14.46 -1.83 -13.25
N ARG A 109 -15.17 -2.12 -14.35
CA ARG A 109 -16.64 -2.08 -14.40
C ARG A 109 -17.25 -3.07 -13.39
N LEU A 110 -16.89 -4.35 -13.49
CA LEU A 110 -17.47 -5.40 -12.64
C LEU A 110 -17.11 -5.19 -11.16
N PHE A 111 -15.87 -4.78 -10.90
CA PHE A 111 -15.39 -4.47 -9.57
C PHE A 111 -16.13 -3.29 -8.98
N ASN A 112 -16.43 -2.22 -9.74
CA ASN A 112 -17.20 -1.08 -9.26
C ASN A 112 -18.68 -1.44 -8.99
N ASP A 113 -19.26 -2.34 -9.77
CA ASP A 113 -20.64 -2.81 -9.59
C ASP A 113 -20.80 -3.73 -8.36
N ALA A 114 -19.79 -4.54 -8.04
CA ALA A 114 -19.84 -5.48 -6.92
C ALA A 114 -19.97 -4.77 -5.56
N LYS A 115 -20.63 -5.36 -4.57
CA LYS A 115 -20.62 -4.78 -3.21
C LYS A 115 -19.33 -5.15 -2.47
N LYS A 116 -18.53 -4.18 -2.02
CA LYS A 116 -17.25 -4.42 -1.34
C LYS A 116 -17.33 -4.08 0.14
N ILE A 117 -17.03 -5.05 1.00
CA ILE A 117 -17.04 -4.89 2.45
C ILE A 117 -15.67 -5.27 3.00
N ASN A 118 -15.09 -4.41 3.84
CA ASN A 118 -13.80 -4.72 4.47
C ASN A 118 -13.93 -5.69 5.66
N HIS A 119 -12.82 -6.33 5.99
CA HIS A 119 -12.68 -7.10 7.21
C HIS A 119 -12.67 -6.21 8.46
N ILE A 120 -12.97 -6.78 9.63
CA ILE A 120 -12.77 -6.12 10.92
C ILE A 120 -11.79 -6.95 11.77
N PRO A 121 -10.96 -6.32 12.59
CA PRO A 121 -10.18 -7.04 13.58
C PRO A 121 -11.11 -7.61 14.67
N ASP A 122 -10.83 -8.82 15.12
CA ASP A 122 -11.55 -9.54 16.19
C ASP A 122 -10.69 -9.73 17.45
N SER A 123 -9.47 -9.20 17.45
CA SER A 123 -8.47 -9.37 18.49
C SER A 123 -7.44 -8.23 18.45
N HIS A 124 -6.82 -7.94 19.59
CA HIS A 124 -5.62 -7.11 19.63
C HIS A 124 -4.48 -7.77 18.84
N SER A 125 -3.61 -6.94 18.28
CA SER A 125 -2.33 -7.38 17.70
C SER A 125 -1.40 -7.88 18.81
N THR A 126 -0.86 -9.08 18.66
CA THR A 126 0.03 -9.70 19.65
C THR A 126 1.50 -9.34 19.40
N PHE A 127 2.34 -9.46 20.41
CA PHE A 127 3.80 -9.46 20.26
C PHE A 127 4.32 -10.88 20.47
N SER A 128 4.94 -11.45 19.43
CA SER A 128 5.48 -12.81 19.50
C SER A 128 6.81 -12.86 20.24
N LYS A 129 7.16 -14.01 20.82
CA LYS A 129 8.49 -14.24 21.44
C LYS A 129 9.66 -14.07 20.48
N ASN A 130 9.47 -14.38 19.19
CA ASN A 130 10.46 -14.26 18.13
C ASN A 130 9.90 -13.36 17.01
N PRO A 131 9.80 -12.04 17.25
CA PRO A 131 9.19 -11.11 16.30
C PRO A 131 10.10 -10.91 15.09
N LYS A 132 9.48 -10.67 13.93
CA LYS A 132 10.20 -10.13 12.77
C LYS A 132 10.63 -8.69 13.06
N LYS A 133 11.71 -8.26 12.42
CA LYS A 133 12.29 -6.92 12.62
C LYS A 133 11.31 -5.77 12.38
N GLU A 134 10.55 -5.82 11.29
CA GLU A 134 9.49 -4.83 11.01
C GLU A 134 8.41 -4.83 12.10
N HIS A 135 8.04 -5.99 12.65
CA HIS A 135 7.08 -6.09 13.75
C HIS A 135 7.60 -5.48 15.06
N ILE A 136 8.91 -5.55 15.30
CA ILE A 136 9.54 -4.86 16.45
C ILE A 136 9.38 -3.36 16.27
N LEU A 137 9.74 -2.82 15.10
CA LEU A 137 9.66 -1.39 14.81
C LEU A 137 8.21 -0.88 14.86
N GLU A 138 7.26 -1.62 14.29
CA GLU A 138 5.83 -1.30 14.37
C GLU A 138 5.39 -1.12 15.83
N LYS A 139 5.64 -2.14 16.67
CA LYS A 139 5.24 -2.10 18.08
C LYS A 139 5.99 -1.05 18.87
N SER A 140 7.26 -0.83 18.57
CA SER A 140 8.06 0.20 19.23
C SER A 140 7.62 1.60 18.87
N PHE A 141 7.23 1.85 17.62
CA PHE A 141 6.68 3.14 17.22
C PHE A 141 5.31 3.36 17.86
N LEU A 142 4.44 2.33 17.89
CA LEU A 142 3.15 2.37 18.57
C LEU A 142 3.28 2.78 20.05
N HIS A 143 4.29 2.25 20.75
CA HIS A 143 4.56 2.52 22.16
C HIS A 143 5.52 3.69 22.41
N ASN A 144 5.77 4.51 21.38
CA ASN A 144 6.61 5.71 21.47
C ASN A 144 8.03 5.43 22.03
N LEU A 145 8.61 4.28 21.67
CA LEU A 145 9.98 3.91 22.06
C LEU A 145 11.04 4.53 21.15
N PHE A 146 10.61 5.07 20.00
CA PHE A 146 11.38 5.90 19.07
C PHE A 146 10.43 6.75 18.21
N GLY A 147 10.98 7.73 17.49
CA GLY A 147 10.24 8.55 16.53
C GLY A 147 9.59 9.82 17.12
N ASP A 148 9.93 10.19 18.35
CA ASP A 148 9.48 11.44 18.99
C ASP A 148 9.76 12.68 18.15
N GLU A 149 10.98 12.80 17.64
CA GLU A 149 11.42 13.94 16.84
C GLU A 149 10.56 14.09 15.57
N ILE A 150 10.28 12.98 14.89
CA ILE A 150 9.43 12.95 13.69
C ILE A 150 8.00 13.39 14.02
N ARG A 151 7.47 12.92 15.16
CA ARG A 151 6.11 13.28 15.57
C ARG A 151 6.02 14.78 15.78
N VAL A 152 6.96 15.35 16.51
CA VAL A 152 7.00 16.80 16.78
C VAL A 152 7.23 17.60 15.49
N GLU A 153 8.19 17.21 14.65
CA GLU A 153 8.50 17.92 13.40
C GLU A 153 7.30 18.00 12.45
N HIS A 154 6.48 16.95 12.42
CA HIS A 154 5.34 16.83 11.50
C HIS A 154 3.97 17.08 12.18
N GLY A 155 3.92 17.48 13.45
CA GLY A 155 2.66 17.76 14.17
C GLY A 155 1.79 16.51 14.39
N LEU A 156 2.42 15.37 14.69
CA LEU A 156 1.80 14.05 14.85
C LEU A 156 1.82 13.55 16.31
N GLU A 157 2.19 14.39 17.27
CA GLU A 157 2.35 14.07 18.70
C GLU A 157 1.03 13.69 19.40
N ASP A 158 -0.07 14.35 19.06
CA ASP A 158 -1.37 14.17 19.74
C ASP A 158 -2.21 13.03 19.16
N GLN A 159 -1.64 12.21 18.28
CA GLN A 159 -2.36 11.15 17.59
C GLN A 159 -2.39 9.86 18.40
N THR A 160 -3.54 9.17 18.37
CA THR A 160 -3.63 7.80 18.87
C THR A 160 -3.25 6.84 17.75
N TYR A 161 -2.08 6.22 17.87
CA TYR A 161 -1.59 5.23 16.93
C TYR A 161 -2.25 3.88 17.19
N CYS A 162 -2.54 3.20 16.10
CA CYS A 162 -3.11 1.86 16.04
C CYS A 162 -2.29 1.06 15.04
N ASP A 163 -2.36 -0.27 15.12
CA ASP A 163 -1.58 -1.15 14.27
C ASP A 163 -2.43 -2.18 13.54
N GLN A 164 -1.87 -2.77 12.50
CA GLN A 164 -2.40 -3.94 11.80
C GLN A 164 -3.88 -3.81 11.40
N LEU A 165 -4.21 -2.71 10.71
CA LEU A 165 -5.55 -2.46 10.16
C LEU A 165 -5.84 -3.38 8.97
N PRO A 166 -6.84 -4.29 9.04
CA PRO A 166 -7.06 -5.27 7.98
C PRO A 166 -7.44 -4.66 6.63
N VAL A 167 -6.78 -5.12 5.56
CA VAL A 167 -7.05 -4.70 4.16
C VAL A 167 -7.80 -5.74 3.32
N GLY A 168 -8.29 -6.80 3.96
CA GLY A 168 -9.08 -7.83 3.28
C GLY A 168 -10.45 -7.31 2.86
N ILE A 169 -10.81 -7.49 1.59
CA ILE A 169 -12.07 -7.05 0.99
C ILE A 169 -12.89 -8.25 0.52
N PHE A 170 -14.20 -8.17 0.71
CA PHE A 170 -15.14 -9.23 0.39
C PHE A 170 -16.30 -8.74 -0.48
N CYS A 171 -16.75 -9.60 -1.40
CA CYS A 171 -17.95 -9.38 -2.20
C CYS A 171 -19.20 -9.75 -1.39
N ASP A 172 -20.15 -8.82 -1.25
CA ASP A 172 -21.47 -8.96 -0.60
C ASP A 172 -21.50 -9.30 0.90
N LYS A 173 -20.70 -10.28 1.34
CA LYS A 173 -20.68 -10.85 2.69
C LYS A 173 -19.24 -11.12 3.10
N VAL A 174 -18.92 -10.94 4.37
CA VAL A 174 -17.59 -11.26 4.91
C VAL A 174 -17.50 -12.77 5.21
N LYS A 175 -17.06 -13.56 4.23
CA LYS A 175 -16.82 -15.00 4.31
C LYS A 175 -15.62 -15.37 3.44
N ASP A 176 -14.91 -16.45 3.75
CA ASP A 176 -13.71 -16.81 2.97
C ASP A 176 -13.98 -17.02 1.47
N LYS A 177 -15.12 -17.63 1.12
CA LYS A 177 -15.52 -17.84 -0.28
C LYS A 177 -15.75 -16.55 -1.07
N SER A 178 -16.07 -15.44 -0.42
CA SER A 178 -16.34 -14.15 -1.08
C SER A 178 -15.16 -13.19 -0.98
N ARG A 179 -13.99 -13.66 -0.57
CA ARG A 179 -12.79 -12.83 -0.43
C ARG A 179 -12.25 -12.42 -1.80
N ILE A 180 -12.20 -11.12 -2.05
CA ILE A 180 -11.63 -10.53 -3.27
C ILE A 180 -10.14 -10.27 -3.08
N PHE A 181 -9.80 -9.58 -1.99
CA PHE A 181 -8.42 -9.26 -1.63
C PHE A 181 -7.98 -10.17 -0.50
N ASN A 182 -6.77 -10.74 -0.62
CA ASN A 182 -6.19 -11.64 0.37
C ASN A 182 -6.01 -10.96 1.74
N LYS A 183 -5.51 -11.74 2.71
CA LYS A 183 -5.17 -11.21 4.03
C LYS A 183 -3.98 -10.24 3.93
N GLY A 184 -3.87 -9.37 4.93
CA GLY A 184 -2.86 -8.33 5.03
C GLY A 184 -3.37 -7.22 5.94
N ALA A 185 -2.48 -6.32 6.32
CA ALA A 185 -2.83 -5.18 7.13
C ALA A 185 -1.93 -3.98 6.80
N ILE A 186 -2.45 -2.78 7.04
CA ILE A 186 -1.63 -1.59 7.15
C ILE A 186 -0.93 -1.65 8.50
N ASP A 187 0.40 -1.53 8.50
CA ASP A 187 1.24 -1.71 9.69
C ASP A 187 0.83 -0.78 10.82
N LEU A 188 0.74 0.53 10.52
CA LEU A 188 0.42 1.58 11.47
C LEU A 188 -0.56 2.57 10.87
N TRP A 189 -1.45 3.10 11.72
CA TRP A 189 -2.40 4.13 11.33
C TRP A 189 -2.89 4.93 12.53
N SER A 190 -3.46 6.10 12.26
CA SER A 190 -4.00 7.02 13.26
C SER A 190 -5.03 7.95 12.63
N ILE A 191 -5.63 8.83 13.43
CA ILE A 191 -6.46 9.94 12.96
C ILE A 191 -5.84 11.22 13.50
N ASP A 192 -5.58 12.19 12.62
CA ASP A 192 -5.01 13.48 13.02
C ASP A 192 -6.05 14.42 13.67
N SER A 193 -5.57 15.55 14.19
CA SER A 193 -6.40 16.60 14.81
C SER A 193 -7.41 17.24 13.83
N HIS A 194 -7.16 17.12 12.53
CA HIS A 194 -8.04 17.56 11.45
C HIS A 194 -9.00 16.46 10.97
N ASN A 195 -9.01 15.30 11.64
CA ASN A 195 -9.85 14.15 11.34
C ASN A 195 -9.55 13.52 9.97
N LYS A 196 -8.30 13.58 9.53
CA LYS A 196 -7.78 12.85 8.37
C LYS A 196 -7.24 11.51 8.82
N LEU A 197 -7.37 10.51 7.95
CA LEU A 197 -6.78 9.20 8.19
C LEU A 197 -5.29 9.28 7.87
N CYS A 198 -4.45 8.95 8.85
CA CYS A 198 -3.01 8.81 8.67
C CYS A 198 -2.67 7.32 8.59
N ILE A 199 -1.98 6.90 7.52
CA ILE A 199 -1.48 5.54 7.36
C ILE A 199 0.03 5.57 7.16
N TYR A 200 0.73 4.58 7.69
CA TYR A 200 2.18 4.51 7.63
C TYR A 200 2.59 3.14 7.13
N GLU A 201 3.41 3.13 6.09
CA GLU A 201 4.08 1.94 5.61
C GLU A 201 5.51 1.96 6.15
N LEU A 202 5.85 0.97 6.98
CA LEU A 202 7.12 0.91 7.68
C LEU A 202 8.05 -0.09 7.00
N LYS A 203 9.32 0.29 6.81
CA LYS A 203 10.36 -0.66 6.38
C LYS A 203 11.53 -0.63 7.35
N GLU A 204 12.05 -1.80 7.68
CA GLU A 204 13.25 -1.91 8.50
C GLU A 204 14.48 -1.30 7.79
N PRO A 205 15.55 -0.92 8.51
CA PRO A 205 16.68 -0.17 7.93
C PRO A 205 17.33 -0.79 6.68
N ASN A 206 17.32 -2.12 6.58
CA ASN A 206 17.95 -2.87 5.50
C ASN A 206 16.96 -3.32 4.41
N ASN A 207 15.65 -3.09 4.60
CA ASN A 207 14.64 -3.41 3.60
C ASN A 207 14.36 -2.19 2.72
N GLN A 208 15.15 -2.04 1.67
CA GLN A 208 15.12 -0.88 0.77
C GLN A 208 14.51 -1.22 -0.60
N GLY A 209 13.55 -2.15 -0.65
CA GLY A 209 12.85 -2.49 -1.90
C GLY A 209 12.01 -1.34 -2.44
N ALA A 210 11.83 -1.29 -3.75
CA ALA A 210 10.96 -0.28 -4.38
C ALA A 210 9.47 -0.57 -4.14
N GLY A 211 9.14 -1.79 -3.71
CA GLY A 211 7.78 -2.24 -3.38
C GLY A 211 7.03 -1.39 -2.36
N ILE A 212 7.73 -0.68 -1.46
CA ILE A 212 7.11 0.22 -0.47
C ILE A 212 6.18 1.26 -1.13
N VAL A 213 6.55 1.77 -2.30
CA VAL A 213 5.75 2.73 -3.07
C VAL A 213 4.44 2.09 -3.55
N SER A 214 4.51 0.85 -4.03
CA SER A 214 3.35 0.13 -4.54
C SER A 214 2.41 -0.28 -3.42
N GLU A 215 2.96 -0.65 -2.27
CA GLU A 215 2.22 -1.01 -1.07
C GLU A 215 1.48 0.20 -0.47
N LEU A 216 2.18 1.29 -0.21
CA LEU A 216 1.55 2.50 0.33
C LEU A 216 0.54 3.09 -0.65
N PHE A 217 0.82 3.07 -1.96
CA PHE A 217 -0.14 3.49 -3.00
C PHE A 217 -1.40 2.64 -2.97
N PHE A 218 -1.27 1.32 -2.86
CA PHE A 218 -2.40 0.40 -2.74
C PHE A 218 -3.23 0.69 -1.49
N TYR A 219 -2.59 0.79 -0.32
CA TYR A 219 -3.28 1.05 0.94
C TYR A 219 -4.00 2.40 0.96
N ALA A 220 -3.34 3.46 0.48
CA ALA A 220 -3.95 4.79 0.44
C ALA A 220 -5.17 4.83 -0.48
N ASN A 221 -5.09 4.23 -1.68
CA ASN A 221 -6.22 4.17 -2.61
C ASN A 221 -7.36 3.30 -2.07
N LEU A 222 -7.02 2.14 -1.48
CA LEU A 222 -7.99 1.24 -0.87
C LEU A 222 -8.78 1.96 0.23
N MET A 223 -8.07 2.62 1.13
CA MET A 223 -8.69 3.36 2.22
C MET A 223 -9.49 4.56 1.70
N SER A 224 -9.01 5.26 0.68
CA SER A 224 -9.73 6.39 0.07
C SER A 224 -11.07 5.94 -0.50
N ASP A 225 -11.08 4.83 -1.23
CA ASP A 225 -12.30 4.26 -1.78
C ASP A 225 -13.25 3.78 -0.66
N LEU A 226 -12.71 3.07 0.34
CA LEU A 226 -13.47 2.54 1.47
C LEU A 226 -14.15 3.63 2.31
N ILE A 227 -13.44 4.68 2.69
CA ILE A 227 -14.00 5.80 3.48
C ILE A 227 -14.90 6.71 2.62
N SER A 228 -14.67 6.76 1.30
CA SER A 228 -15.53 7.55 0.42
C SER A 228 -16.93 6.95 0.28
N GLY A 229 -17.05 5.62 0.35
CA GLY A 229 -18.28 4.86 0.15
C GLY A 229 -18.81 4.86 -1.30
N ASN A 230 -18.05 5.44 -2.24
CA ASN A 230 -18.44 5.47 -3.65
C ASN A 230 -18.33 4.08 -4.28
N ASN A 231 -18.90 3.88 -5.48
CA ASN A 231 -18.77 2.63 -6.24
C ASN A 231 -19.02 1.38 -5.38
N ASN A 232 -20.08 1.35 -4.58
CA ASN A 232 -20.47 0.21 -3.72
C ASN A 232 -19.40 -0.25 -2.70
N TRP A 233 -18.49 0.64 -2.31
CA TRP A 233 -17.63 0.43 -1.15
C TRP A 233 -18.43 0.65 0.15
N GLN A 234 -18.26 -0.25 1.11
CA GLN A 234 -18.92 -0.16 2.40
C GLN A 234 -17.95 -0.55 3.52
N LEU A 235 -17.75 0.38 4.46
CA LEU A 235 -17.19 0.05 5.77
C LEU A 235 -18.07 -0.98 6.47
N ASN A 236 -17.45 -2.01 7.03
CA ASN A 236 -18.16 -3.06 7.74
C ASN A 236 -19.01 -2.43 8.86
N PRO A 237 -20.34 -2.68 8.90
CA PRO A 237 -21.21 -2.06 9.87
C PRO A 237 -21.05 -2.64 11.29
N LYS A 238 -20.39 -3.80 11.42
CA LYS A 238 -20.08 -4.36 12.73
C LYS A 238 -19.10 -3.45 13.47
N LYS A 239 -19.34 -3.26 14.76
CA LYS A 239 -18.40 -2.56 15.65
C LYS A 239 -17.26 -3.48 16.04
N SER A 240 -16.07 -2.93 16.16
CA SER A 240 -14.92 -3.59 16.77
C SER A 240 -14.15 -2.56 17.60
N SER A 241 -13.83 -2.92 18.85
CA SER A 241 -12.95 -2.15 19.73
C SER A 241 -11.47 -2.50 19.53
N TYR A 242 -11.17 -3.46 18.65
CA TYR A 242 -9.81 -3.91 18.42
C TYR A 242 -9.09 -3.04 17.40
N ARG A 243 -7.81 -2.79 17.67
CA ARG A 243 -6.87 -2.12 16.75
C ARG A 243 -7.40 -0.77 16.23
N GLY A 244 -8.14 -0.04 17.06
CA GLY A 244 -8.70 1.28 16.73
C GLY A 244 -9.87 1.29 15.75
N TYR A 245 -10.36 0.14 15.27
CA TYR A 245 -11.29 0.08 14.12
C TYR A 245 -12.54 0.98 14.26
N GLY A 246 -13.09 1.10 15.47
CA GLY A 246 -14.22 1.99 15.75
C GLY A 246 -14.00 3.45 15.32
N SER A 247 -12.76 3.94 15.37
CA SER A 247 -12.41 5.31 14.97
C SER A 247 -12.62 5.55 13.47
N LEU A 248 -12.41 4.53 12.61
CA LEU A 248 -12.69 4.64 11.17
C LEU A 248 -14.16 4.90 10.86
N GLN A 249 -15.08 4.35 11.67
CA GLN A 249 -16.51 4.54 11.51
C GLN A 249 -16.95 5.98 11.89
N THR A 250 -16.07 6.75 12.52
CA THR A 250 -16.32 8.11 12.99
C THR A 250 -15.55 9.18 12.22
N LEU A 251 -14.83 8.78 11.17
CA LEU A 251 -14.11 9.71 10.28
C LEU A 251 -15.09 10.71 9.65
N LYS A 252 -14.70 11.98 9.71
CA LYS A 252 -15.45 13.14 9.19
C LYS A 252 -14.93 13.59 7.85
N THR A 253 -13.63 13.41 7.59
CA THR A 253 -13.02 13.73 6.31
C THR A 253 -12.81 12.47 5.47
N LYS A 254 -12.61 12.67 4.16
CA LYS A 254 -12.26 11.62 3.20
C LYS A 254 -10.80 11.78 2.73
N GLU A 255 -10.02 12.55 3.48
CA GLU A 255 -8.63 12.85 3.18
C GLU A 255 -7.71 11.87 3.89
N ILE A 256 -6.60 11.55 3.24
CA ILE A 256 -5.61 10.59 3.73
C ILE A 256 -4.23 11.24 3.69
N ASN A 257 -3.51 11.13 4.80
CA ASN A 257 -2.06 11.32 4.83
C ASN A 257 -1.39 9.94 4.82
N ALA A 258 -0.59 9.68 3.81
CA ALA A 258 0.10 8.42 3.58
C ALA A 258 1.61 8.63 3.76
N PHE A 259 2.19 7.97 4.76
CA PHE A 259 3.57 8.18 5.15
C PHE A 259 4.45 6.98 4.83
N PHE A 260 5.55 7.24 4.14
CA PHE A 260 6.68 6.30 4.11
C PHE A 260 7.46 6.46 5.41
N LEU A 261 7.41 5.48 6.30
CA LEU A 261 8.15 5.52 7.56
C LEU A 261 9.39 4.64 7.46
N VAL A 262 10.54 5.26 7.18
CA VAL A 262 11.76 4.55 6.77
C VAL A 262 13.00 5.13 7.42
N LYS A 263 14.04 4.31 7.64
CA LYS A 263 15.37 4.85 7.93
C LYS A 263 16.07 5.33 6.65
N ASN A 264 15.93 4.56 5.58
CA ASN A 264 16.48 4.85 4.26
C ASN A 264 15.53 4.33 3.18
N LEU A 265 15.48 5.01 2.03
CA LEU A 265 14.81 4.51 0.83
C LEU A 265 15.78 3.76 -0.08
N HIS A 266 15.24 3.00 -1.04
CA HIS A 266 15.99 2.53 -2.20
C HIS A 266 16.78 3.69 -2.82
N SER A 267 18.06 3.49 -3.16
CA SER A 267 18.94 4.56 -3.66
C SER A 267 18.35 5.37 -4.82
N SER A 268 17.63 4.72 -5.75
CA SER A 268 16.97 5.44 -6.85
C SER A 268 15.73 6.20 -6.39
N LEU A 269 14.95 5.65 -5.45
CA LEU A 269 13.82 6.38 -4.86
C LEU A 269 14.32 7.60 -4.09
N GLU A 270 15.36 7.44 -3.27
CA GLU A 270 16.00 8.51 -2.51
C GLU A 270 16.48 9.64 -3.41
N LYS A 271 17.17 9.29 -4.50
CA LYS A 271 17.69 10.26 -5.49
C LYS A 271 16.59 11.09 -6.16
N PHE A 272 15.42 10.48 -6.42
CA PHE A 272 14.33 11.11 -7.17
C PHE A 272 13.08 11.39 -6.32
N LYS A 273 13.21 11.37 -4.99
CA LYS A 273 12.08 11.42 -4.04
C LYS A 273 11.18 12.63 -4.23
N VAL A 274 11.76 13.80 -4.51
CA VAL A 274 11.01 15.05 -4.70
C VAL A 274 10.08 14.95 -5.90
N ASP A 275 10.56 14.42 -7.03
CA ASP A 275 9.75 14.32 -8.25
C ASP A 275 8.74 13.16 -8.17
N ILE A 276 9.08 12.06 -7.49
CA ILE A 276 8.15 10.97 -7.20
C ILE A 276 7.00 11.47 -6.31
N LEU A 277 7.30 12.22 -5.24
CA LEU A 277 6.28 12.81 -4.37
C LEU A 277 5.41 13.81 -5.13
N LYS A 278 5.94 14.58 -6.09
CA LYS A 278 5.12 15.45 -6.95
C LYS A 278 4.14 14.64 -7.80
N LEU A 279 4.56 13.51 -8.35
CA LEU A 279 3.67 12.64 -9.12
C LEU A 279 2.56 12.05 -8.24
N LEU A 280 2.94 11.52 -7.07
CA LEU A 280 2.01 10.93 -6.10
C LEU A 280 1.00 11.97 -5.55
N ASN A 281 1.45 13.19 -5.28
CA ASN A 281 0.65 14.29 -4.74
C ASN A 281 -0.07 15.12 -5.82
N SER A 282 -0.36 14.52 -6.97
CA SER A 282 -1.15 15.16 -8.02
C SER A 282 -2.65 15.24 -7.72
N SER A 283 -3.12 14.57 -6.66
CA SER A 283 -4.50 14.60 -6.18
C SER A 283 -4.59 15.17 -4.77
N ASP A 284 -5.61 15.99 -4.50
CA ASP A 284 -5.83 16.60 -3.17
C ASP A 284 -6.37 15.60 -2.12
N LYS A 285 -6.83 14.41 -2.51
CA LYS A 285 -7.46 13.46 -1.57
C LYS A 285 -6.47 12.64 -0.75
N ILE A 286 -5.29 12.40 -1.30
CA ILE A 286 -4.25 11.57 -0.69
C ILE A 286 -2.96 12.36 -0.76
N LYS A 287 -2.41 12.72 0.40
CA LYS A 287 -1.11 13.37 0.53
C LYS A 287 -0.07 12.33 0.96
N TYR A 288 0.97 12.17 0.16
CA TYR A 288 2.12 11.32 0.42
C TYR A 288 3.30 12.14 0.96
N GLU A 289 3.97 11.60 1.96
CA GLU A 289 5.12 12.24 2.61
C GLU A 289 6.11 11.17 3.12
N ILE A 290 7.39 11.53 3.22
CA ILE A 290 8.43 10.62 3.71
C ILE A 290 8.85 11.09 5.10
N LEU A 291 8.78 10.17 6.06
CA LEU A 291 9.20 10.36 7.44
C LEU A 291 10.45 9.51 7.68
N TYR A 292 11.58 10.18 7.90
CA TYR A 292 12.84 9.51 8.18
C TYR A 292 12.98 9.27 9.68
N TYR A 293 13.01 8.01 10.09
CA TYR A 293 13.29 7.66 11.48
C TYR A 293 14.75 7.29 11.68
N ASP A 294 15.23 7.49 12.90
CA ASP A 294 16.52 6.97 13.33
C ASP A 294 16.38 5.99 14.50
N VAL A 295 17.27 5.00 14.51
CA VAL A 295 17.41 3.97 15.54
C VAL A 295 18.88 3.58 15.64
N SER A 296 19.33 3.21 16.84
CA SER A 296 20.72 2.81 17.11
C SER A 296 21.15 1.60 16.26
N GLU A 297 22.45 1.29 16.19
CA GLU A 297 22.92 0.09 15.49
C GLU A 297 22.42 -1.22 16.15
N ASN A 298 22.21 -1.20 17.47
CA ASN A 298 21.75 -2.34 18.27
C ASN A 298 20.24 -2.25 18.61
N TRP A 299 19.48 -1.52 17.80
CA TRP A 299 18.08 -1.20 18.07
C TRP A 299 17.21 -2.43 18.34
N GLU A 300 17.47 -3.55 17.65
CA GLU A 300 16.66 -4.76 17.75
C GLU A 300 16.62 -5.28 19.18
N ASN A 301 17.79 -5.42 19.81
CA ASN A 301 17.89 -5.91 21.19
C ASN A 301 17.33 -4.90 22.20
N GLU A 302 17.62 -3.61 22.00
CA GLU A 302 17.15 -2.53 22.89
C GLU A 302 15.62 -2.44 22.89
N LEU A 303 15.01 -2.50 21.71
CA LEU A 303 13.56 -2.43 21.55
C LEU A 303 12.87 -3.71 22.00
N ILE A 304 13.42 -4.90 21.71
CA ILE A 304 12.86 -6.17 22.23
C ILE A 304 12.81 -6.16 23.76
N HIS A 305 13.87 -5.68 24.42
CA HIS A 305 13.92 -5.61 25.87
C HIS A 305 12.78 -4.73 26.42
N LYS A 306 12.65 -3.49 25.93
CA LYS A 306 11.59 -2.56 26.32
C LYS A 306 10.18 -3.09 26.01
N LEU A 307 9.99 -3.69 24.83
CA LEU A 307 8.70 -4.27 24.46
C LEU A 307 8.34 -5.45 25.36
N SER A 308 9.33 -6.26 25.77
CA SER A 308 9.09 -7.36 26.71
C SER A 308 8.59 -6.85 28.07
N GLU A 309 9.03 -5.68 28.53
CA GLU A 309 8.49 -5.07 29.75
C GLU A 309 7.04 -4.59 29.61
N ILE A 310 6.61 -4.23 28.40
CA ILE A 310 5.25 -3.76 28.10
C ILE A 310 4.26 -4.94 27.94
N TYR A 311 4.72 -6.06 27.37
CA TYR A 311 3.86 -7.21 27.04
C TYR A 311 3.91 -8.36 28.05
N ASN A 312 4.74 -8.28 29.09
CA ASN A 312 4.75 -9.21 30.24
C ASN A 312 3.93 -8.67 31.42
#